data_AF-A0A2W5ZD33-F1
#
_entry.id   AF-A0A2W5ZD33-F1
#
_cell.length_a   1.000
_cell.length_b   1.000
_cell.length_c   1.000
_cell.angle_alpha   90.00
_cell.angle_beta   90.00
_cell.angle_gamma   90.00
#
_symmetry.space_group_name_H-M   'P 1'
#
loop_
_entity.id
_entity.type
_entity.pdbx_description
1 polymer ?
#
loop_
_entity_poly.entity_id
_entity_poly.type
_entity_poly.pdbx_seq_one_letter_code
_entity_poly.pdbx_strand_id
1 'polypeptide(L)'
;NIFRGAHQFFLDGGKLDLLIDECDDLTMKILMRRRASELGIPVVMDTSDRGMIDIERFDLHPDLPIFHGLIEDLDPDKLRGLSNEDKVPYVLKIVGEKTFSSRKIASLMEIGQTIKTWPQLASSVVLGGGITTDVGRRILLGQLCCSGRYFVDLDQLISD
;
A
#
# COMPACT_ATOMS: atom_id res chain seq x y z
N ASN A 1 -4.52 -13.19 19.35
CA ASN A 1 -3.54 -12.08 19.42
C ASN A 1 -3.00 -11.86 18.01
N ILE A 2 -3.20 -10.68 17.42
CA ILE A 2 -2.89 -10.34 16.02
C ILE A 2 -1.43 -10.67 15.66
N PHE A 3 -0.50 -10.48 16.60
CA PHE A 3 0.93 -10.80 16.40
C PHE A 3 1.19 -12.29 16.14
N ARG A 4 0.40 -13.19 16.74
CA ARG A 4 0.51 -14.65 16.50
C ARG A 4 0.04 -15.01 15.09
N GLY A 5 -1.03 -14.36 14.62
CA GLY A 5 -1.54 -14.54 13.25
C GLY A 5 -0.56 -14.04 12.20
N ALA A 6 0.04 -12.87 12.41
CA ALA A 6 1.07 -12.33 11.53
C ALA A 6 2.29 -13.26 11.45
N HIS A 7 2.80 -13.75 12.59
CA HIS A 7 3.95 -14.65 12.60
C HIS A 7 3.71 -15.92 11.77
N GLN A 8 2.54 -16.54 11.92
CA GLN A 8 2.17 -17.71 11.13
C GLN A 8 2.04 -17.36 9.64
N PHE A 9 1.36 -16.26 9.31
CA PHE A 9 1.20 -15.83 7.92
C PHE A 9 2.53 -15.68 7.15
N PHE A 10 3.58 -15.17 7.81
CA PHE A 10 4.87 -14.95 7.16
C PHE A 10 5.80 -16.17 7.10
N LEU A 11 5.60 -17.17 7.97
CA LEU A 11 6.61 -18.21 8.23
C LEU A 11 6.07 -19.64 8.21
N ASP A 12 4.75 -19.84 8.26
CA ASP A 12 4.17 -21.18 8.25
C ASP A 12 4.25 -21.78 6.85
N GLY A 13 4.79 -23.00 6.75
CA GLY A 13 5.07 -23.63 5.46
C GLY A 13 6.27 -23.05 4.70
N GLY A 14 6.98 -22.07 5.26
CA GLY A 14 8.13 -21.40 4.65
C GLY A 14 8.09 -19.89 4.86
N LYS A 15 9.26 -19.23 4.80
CA LYS A 15 9.31 -17.77 4.81
C LYS A 15 8.72 -17.24 3.49
N LEU A 16 7.78 -16.31 3.57
CA LEU A 16 7.21 -15.64 2.40
C LEU A 16 8.30 -14.91 1.58
N ASP A 17 8.30 -15.09 0.26
CA ASP A 17 9.27 -14.45 -0.64
C ASP A 17 8.88 -13.01 -1.03
N LEU A 18 7.59 -12.69 -1.02
CA LEU A 18 7.03 -11.39 -1.40
C LEU A 18 5.66 -11.18 -0.74
N LEU A 19 5.46 -10.02 -0.13
CA LEU A 19 4.16 -9.58 0.38
C LEU A 19 3.44 -8.69 -0.64
N ILE A 20 2.19 -9.03 -0.96
CA ILE A 20 1.28 -8.13 -1.67
C ILE A 20 0.30 -7.55 -0.65
N ASP A 21 0.27 -6.22 -0.50
CA ASP A 21 -0.59 -5.54 0.48
C ASP A 21 -1.75 -4.76 -0.15
N GLU A 22 -2.92 -5.39 -0.18
CA GLU A 22 -4.20 -4.78 -0.58
C GLU A 22 -5.16 -4.58 0.61
N CYS A 23 -4.63 -4.46 1.84
CA CYS A 23 -5.48 -4.25 3.02
C CYS A 23 -6.09 -2.84 3.02
N ASP A 24 -7.36 -2.69 3.38
CA ASP A 24 -7.96 -1.35 3.57
C ASP A 24 -7.58 -0.71 4.92
N ASP A 25 -7.29 -1.52 5.94
CA ASP A 25 -6.99 -1.02 7.27
C ASP A 25 -5.52 -0.58 7.42
N LEU A 26 -5.32 0.70 7.75
CA LEU A 26 -4.00 1.30 7.94
C LEU A 26 -3.18 0.62 9.05
N THR A 27 -3.82 0.23 10.16
CA THR A 27 -3.12 -0.47 11.26
C THR A 27 -2.56 -1.80 10.75
N MET A 28 -3.35 -2.55 9.97
CA MET A 28 -2.88 -3.79 9.34
C MET A 28 -1.71 -3.54 8.40
N LYS A 29 -1.80 -2.53 7.52
CA LYS A 29 -0.69 -2.17 6.62
C LYS A 29 0.62 -1.91 7.36
N ILE A 30 0.57 -1.20 8.49
CA ILE A 30 1.75 -0.91 9.33
C ILE A 30 2.30 -2.18 9.95
N LEU A 31 1.43 -3.00 10.55
CA LEU A 31 1.84 -4.24 11.20
C LEU A 31 2.51 -5.21 10.21
N MET A 32 1.93 -5.35 9.01
CA MET A 32 2.48 -6.21 7.96
C MET A 32 3.82 -5.67 7.45
N ARG A 33 3.94 -4.36 7.18
CA ARG A 33 5.21 -3.76 6.73
C ARG A 33 6.32 -3.84 7.77
N ARG A 34 6.02 -3.60 9.05
CA ARG A 34 6.99 -3.79 10.14
C ARG A 34 7.51 -5.22 10.16
N ARG A 35 6.59 -6.19 10.06
CA ARG A 35 6.97 -7.60 10.06
C ARG A 35 7.75 -8.02 8.81
N ALA A 36 7.37 -7.51 7.64
CA ALA A 36 8.08 -7.73 6.39
C ALA A 36 9.50 -7.13 6.45
N SER A 37 9.64 -5.92 6.99
CA SER A 37 10.92 -5.25 7.24
C SER A 37 11.82 -6.07 8.17
N GLU A 38 11.31 -6.48 9.35
CA GLU A 38 12.05 -7.33 10.29
C GLU A 38 12.54 -8.65 9.68
N LEU A 39 11.77 -9.21 8.75
CA LEU A 39 12.08 -10.46 8.09
C LEU A 39 12.88 -10.27 6.80
N GLY A 40 13.11 -9.05 6.33
CA GLY A 40 13.70 -8.77 5.01
C GLY A 40 12.88 -9.43 3.90
N ILE A 41 11.60 -9.08 3.83
CA ILE A 41 10.64 -9.54 2.81
C ILE A 41 10.20 -8.33 2.01
N PRO A 42 10.34 -8.31 0.68
CA PRO A 42 9.87 -7.20 -0.13
C PRO A 42 8.35 -7.06 -0.04
N VAL A 43 7.86 -5.83 -0.16
CA VAL A 43 6.43 -5.50 -0.19
C VAL A 43 6.09 -4.80 -1.49
N VAL A 44 4.96 -5.18 -2.08
CA VAL A 44 4.32 -4.47 -3.19
C VAL A 44 2.89 -4.16 -2.78
N MET A 45 2.45 -2.94 -3.04
CA MET A 45 1.06 -2.51 -2.87
C MET A 45 0.65 -1.76 -4.12
N ASP A 46 -0.51 -2.08 -4.67
CA ASP A 46 -1.16 -1.20 -5.62
C ASP A 46 -2.23 -0.33 -4.97
N THR A 47 -2.56 0.75 -5.65
CA THR A 47 -3.79 1.48 -5.33
C THR A 47 -4.51 1.77 -6.62
N SER A 48 -5.83 1.56 -6.60
CA SER A 48 -6.71 1.79 -7.75
C SER A 48 -6.77 3.26 -8.22
N ASP A 49 -6.22 4.21 -7.45
CA ASP A 49 -6.10 5.60 -7.89
C ASP A 49 -4.79 5.80 -8.65
N ARG A 50 -4.91 6.30 -9.89
CA ARG A 50 -3.80 6.64 -10.78
C ARG A 50 -2.81 5.51 -11.06
N GLY A 51 -3.22 4.26 -10.86
CA GLY A 51 -2.38 3.09 -11.08
C GLY A 51 -1.07 3.14 -10.29
N MET A 52 -1.11 3.66 -9.05
CA MET A 52 0.07 3.74 -8.21
C MET A 52 0.52 2.35 -7.77
N ILE A 53 1.81 2.07 -7.88
CA ILE A 53 2.49 0.89 -7.33
C ILE A 53 3.58 1.35 -6.36
N ASP A 54 3.49 0.88 -5.13
CA ASP A 54 4.45 1.10 -4.05
C ASP A 54 5.30 -0.16 -3.89
N ILE A 55 6.63 -0.02 -3.95
CA ILE A 55 7.58 -1.13 -3.88
C ILE A 55 8.58 -0.86 -2.77
N GLU A 56 8.62 -1.72 -1.76
CA GLU A 56 9.56 -1.64 -0.64
C GLU A 56 10.43 -2.88 -0.59
N ARG A 57 11.67 -2.77 -1.08
CA ARG A 57 12.67 -3.85 -1.10
C ARG A 57 13.40 -3.99 0.23
N PHE A 58 12.69 -4.38 1.29
CA PHE A 58 13.29 -4.60 2.61
C PHE A 58 14.37 -5.70 2.63
N ASP A 59 14.30 -6.63 1.67
CA ASP A 59 15.32 -7.65 1.44
C ASP A 59 16.65 -7.09 0.91
N LEU A 60 16.63 -5.94 0.22
CA LEU A 60 17.84 -5.26 -0.28
C LEU A 60 18.21 -4.02 0.54
N HIS A 61 17.22 -3.41 1.21
CA HIS A 61 17.36 -2.20 1.99
C HIS A 61 16.73 -2.40 3.38
N PRO A 62 17.39 -3.12 4.30
CA PRO A 62 16.83 -3.43 5.61
C PRO A 62 16.51 -2.19 6.46
N ASP A 63 17.25 -1.10 6.25
CA ASP A 63 17.07 0.17 6.96
C ASP A 63 16.00 1.08 6.32
N LEU A 64 15.35 0.64 5.22
CA LEU A 64 14.30 1.42 4.57
C LEU A 64 13.13 1.61 5.55
N PRO A 65 12.72 2.85 5.87
CA PRO A 65 11.54 3.08 6.68
C PRO A 65 10.29 2.63 5.92
N ILE A 66 9.32 2.05 6.66
CA ILE A 66 8.01 1.69 6.09
C ILE A 66 7.30 2.92 5.48
N PHE A 67 6.55 2.70 4.42
CA PHE A 67 5.96 3.73 3.56
C PHE A 67 6.99 4.76 3.08
N HIS A 68 8.23 4.32 2.82
CA HIS A 68 9.33 5.21 2.41
C HIS A 68 9.61 6.38 3.37
N GLY A 69 9.17 6.28 4.64
CA GLY A 69 9.29 7.37 5.62
C GLY A 69 8.31 8.53 5.40
N LEU A 70 7.26 8.36 4.58
CA LEU A 70 6.28 9.40 4.29
C LEU A 70 5.38 9.74 5.49
N ILE A 71 5.29 8.84 6.47
CA ILE A 71 4.57 9.07 7.71
C ILE A 71 5.54 8.99 8.88
N GLU A 72 5.60 10.07 9.64
CA GLU A 72 6.24 10.15 10.94
C GLU A 72 5.29 9.62 12.04
N ASP A 73 5.84 9.04 13.11
CA ASP A 73 5.09 8.56 14.29
C ASP A 73 3.98 7.52 13.95
N LEU A 74 4.37 6.44 13.27
CA LEU A 74 3.50 5.30 12.95
C LEU A 74 3.30 4.38 14.16
N ASP A 75 2.68 4.84 15.24
CA ASP A 75 2.34 3.98 16.38
C ASP A 75 1.00 3.25 16.14
N PRO A 76 0.99 1.91 15.96
CA PRO A 76 -0.23 1.14 15.70
C PRO A 76 -1.29 1.29 16.79
N ASP A 77 -0.88 1.47 18.05
CA ASP A 77 -1.82 1.56 19.16
C ASP A 77 -2.52 2.93 19.20
N LYS A 78 -1.85 4.00 18.78
CA LYS A 78 -2.50 5.31 18.55
C LYS A 78 -3.49 5.24 17.40
N LEU A 79 -3.13 4.52 16.32
CA LEU A 79 -3.93 4.47 15.09
C LEU A 79 -5.17 3.58 15.18
N ARG A 80 -5.18 2.58 16.06
CA ARG A 80 -6.37 1.71 16.29
C ARG A 80 -7.56 2.47 16.84
N GLY A 81 -7.33 3.53 17.62
CA GLY A 81 -8.39 4.33 18.23
C GLY A 81 -8.99 5.37 17.29
N LEU A 82 -8.41 5.56 16.10
CA LEU A 82 -8.85 6.58 15.16
C LEU A 82 -10.06 6.11 14.34
N SER A 83 -10.98 7.06 14.10
CA SER A 83 -12.05 6.89 13.12
C SER A 83 -11.48 6.78 11.69
N ASN A 84 -12.30 6.39 10.73
CA ASN A 84 -11.86 6.34 9.34
C ASN A 84 -11.54 7.75 8.83
N GLU A 85 -12.30 8.74 9.29
CA GLU A 85 -12.12 10.16 9.03
C GLU A 85 -10.77 10.65 9.58
N ASP A 86 -10.42 10.27 10.81
CA ASP A 86 -9.14 10.62 11.44
C ASP A 86 -7.94 9.91 10.80
N LYS A 87 -8.17 8.79 10.10
CA LYS A 87 -7.13 8.09 9.32
C LYS A 87 -6.85 8.75 7.97
N VAL A 88 -7.74 9.62 7.47
CA VAL A 88 -7.60 10.28 6.15
C VAL A 88 -6.23 10.96 5.97
N PRO A 89 -5.73 11.78 6.91
CA PRO A 89 -4.44 12.45 6.73
C PRO A 89 -3.26 11.49 6.54
N TYR A 90 -3.30 10.32 7.17
CA TYR A 90 -2.28 9.28 7.02
C TYR A 90 -2.35 8.63 5.65
N VAL A 91 -3.56 8.27 5.20
CA VAL A 91 -3.79 7.73 3.86
C VAL A 91 -3.35 8.73 2.79
N LEU A 92 -3.63 10.02 3.00
CA LEU A 92 -3.19 11.11 2.12
C LEU A 92 -1.67 11.18 2.01
N LYS A 93 -0.92 10.94 3.09
CA LYS A 93 0.55 10.92 3.06
C LYS A 93 1.11 9.70 2.32
N ILE A 94 0.50 8.51 2.51
CA ILE A 94 0.93 7.26 1.85
C ILE A 94 0.72 7.35 0.34
N VAL A 95 -0.51 7.67 -0.07
CA VAL A 95 -0.87 7.76 -1.49
C VAL A 95 -0.29 9.05 -2.10
N GLY A 96 -0.02 10.06 -1.29
CA GLY A 96 0.64 11.32 -1.60
C GLY A 96 -0.35 12.45 -1.92
N GLU A 97 -0.19 13.59 -1.25
CA GLU A 97 -1.12 14.73 -1.30
C GLU A 97 -1.23 15.38 -2.70
N LYS A 98 -0.14 15.37 -3.47
CA LYS A 98 -0.10 15.86 -4.87
C LYS A 98 -0.48 14.79 -5.90
N THR A 99 -0.69 13.57 -5.45
CA THR A 99 -1.01 12.42 -6.28
C THR A 99 -2.48 12.05 -6.21
N PHE A 100 -3.30 12.60 -5.32
CA PHE A 100 -4.74 12.35 -5.43
C PHE A 100 -5.33 12.95 -6.70
N SER A 101 -6.14 12.15 -7.41
CA SER A 101 -7.03 12.69 -8.42
C SER A 101 -8.06 13.62 -7.76
N SER A 102 -8.46 14.69 -8.46
CA SER A 102 -9.50 15.62 -7.95
C SER A 102 -10.80 14.88 -7.61
N ARG A 103 -11.11 13.82 -8.38
CA ARG A 103 -12.25 12.92 -8.15
C ARG A 103 -12.15 12.23 -6.78
N LYS A 104 -10.97 11.73 -6.42
CA LYS A 104 -10.80 11.01 -5.16
C LYS A 104 -10.89 11.95 -3.98
N ILE A 105 -10.35 13.18 -4.05
CA ILE A 105 -10.55 14.22 -3.03
C ILE A 105 -12.05 14.52 -2.85
N ALA A 106 -12.78 14.72 -3.95
CA ALA A 106 -14.22 14.98 -3.90
C ALA A 106 -14.97 13.83 -3.23
N SER A 107 -14.60 12.57 -3.52
CA SER A 107 -15.24 11.42 -2.88
C SER A 107 -15.04 11.37 -1.37
N LEU A 108 -13.99 12.00 -0.82
CA LEU A 108 -13.72 11.95 0.63
C LEU A 108 -14.77 12.70 1.41
N MET A 109 -15.22 13.82 0.84
CA MET A 109 -16.25 14.66 1.42
C MET A 109 -17.60 13.95 1.45
N GLU A 110 -17.79 12.95 0.59
CA GLU A 110 -19.03 12.19 0.45
C GLU A 110 -19.08 10.95 1.35
N ILE A 111 -17.96 10.53 1.94
CA ILE A 111 -17.90 9.39 2.87
C ILE A 111 -18.74 9.69 4.10
N GLY A 112 -19.61 8.73 4.47
CA GLY A 112 -20.56 8.88 5.58
C GLY A 112 -21.78 9.73 5.23
N GLN A 113 -21.81 10.38 4.06
CA GLN A 113 -22.97 11.10 3.54
C GLN A 113 -23.71 10.28 2.47
N THR A 114 -23.14 10.18 1.27
CA THR A 114 -23.75 9.50 0.12
C THR A 114 -23.06 8.18 -0.24
N ILE A 115 -21.81 8.00 0.20
CA ILE A 115 -21.04 6.77 -0.01
C ILE A 115 -20.49 6.23 1.32
N LYS A 116 -20.35 4.91 1.42
CA LYS A 116 -19.84 4.25 2.64
C LYS A 116 -18.32 4.23 2.73
N THR A 117 -17.65 4.18 1.58
CA THR A 117 -16.20 4.04 1.47
C THR A 117 -15.73 4.62 0.14
N TRP A 118 -14.42 4.68 -0.02
CA TRP A 118 -13.70 5.15 -1.20
C TRP A 118 -14.11 4.32 -2.42
N PRO A 119 -14.62 4.94 -3.50
CA PRO A 119 -15.06 4.22 -4.67
C PRO A 119 -13.84 3.72 -5.46
N GLN A 120 -13.91 2.46 -5.90
CA GLN A 120 -12.91 1.85 -6.75
C GLN A 120 -13.57 1.39 -8.05
N LEU A 121 -13.00 1.76 -9.19
CA LEU A 121 -13.46 1.27 -10.48
C LEU A 121 -12.89 -0.12 -10.73
N ALA A 122 -13.73 -1.06 -11.16
CA ALA A 122 -13.30 -2.42 -11.48
C ALA A 122 -12.15 -2.45 -12.51
N SER A 123 -12.20 -1.57 -13.51
CA SER A 123 -11.12 -1.44 -14.50
C SER A 123 -9.78 -1.05 -13.88
N SER A 124 -9.79 -0.14 -12.91
CA SER A 124 -8.57 0.29 -12.21
C SER A 124 -8.01 -0.82 -11.32
N VAL A 125 -8.88 -1.57 -10.63
CA VAL A 125 -8.48 -2.72 -9.81
C VAL A 125 -7.87 -3.83 -10.67
N VAL A 126 -8.48 -4.14 -11.82
CA VAL A 126 -7.96 -5.14 -12.75
C VAL A 126 -6.61 -4.71 -13.33
N LEU A 127 -6.44 -3.44 -13.67
CA LEU A 127 -5.16 -2.88 -14.11
C LEU A 127 -4.10 -3.03 -13.00
N GLY A 128 -4.42 -2.64 -11.76
CA GLY A 128 -3.55 -2.78 -10.60
C GLY A 128 -3.06 -4.21 -10.42
N GLY A 129 -3.98 -5.18 -10.39
CA GLY A 129 -3.63 -6.60 -10.29
C GLY A 129 -2.70 -7.10 -11.40
N GLY A 130 -2.88 -6.63 -12.64
CA GLY A 130 -1.99 -6.94 -13.75
C GLY A 130 -0.57 -6.39 -13.55
N ILE A 131 -0.46 -5.13 -13.14
CA ILE A 131 0.84 -4.48 -12.89
C ILE A 131 1.54 -5.12 -11.69
N THR A 132 0.83 -5.33 -10.57
CA THR A 132 1.33 -5.97 -9.35
C THR A 132 1.88 -7.36 -9.64
N THR A 133 1.19 -8.14 -10.49
CA THR A 133 1.65 -9.47 -10.91
C THR A 133 2.96 -9.41 -11.68
N ASP A 134 3.09 -8.49 -12.65
CA ASP A 134 4.35 -8.32 -13.39
C ASP A 134 5.50 -7.85 -12.49
N VAL A 135 5.24 -6.88 -11.61
CA VAL A 135 6.21 -6.37 -10.64
C VAL A 135 6.67 -7.50 -9.72
N GLY A 136 5.74 -8.27 -9.17
CA GLY A 136 6.06 -9.42 -8.32
C GLY A 136 6.92 -10.45 -9.03
N ARG A 137 6.57 -10.81 -10.27
CA ARG A 137 7.39 -11.71 -11.11
C ARG A 137 8.81 -11.16 -11.27
N ARG A 138 8.97 -9.88 -11.58
CA ARG A 138 10.31 -9.27 -11.77
C ARG A 138 11.12 -9.21 -10.48
N ILE A 139 10.48 -8.97 -9.32
CA ILE A 139 11.15 -9.03 -8.02
C ILE A 139 11.66 -10.46 -7.75
N LEU A 140 10.78 -11.45 -7.88
CA LEU A 140 11.10 -12.86 -7.62
C LEU A 140 12.16 -13.43 -8.57
N LEU A 141 12.27 -12.89 -9.78
CA LEU A 141 13.32 -13.23 -10.75
C LEU A 141 14.61 -12.41 -10.58
N GLY A 142 14.68 -11.49 -9.61
CA GLY A 142 15.84 -10.61 -9.40
C GLY A 142 16.06 -9.57 -10.50
N GLN A 143 15.00 -9.24 -11.26
CA GLN A 143 15.04 -8.32 -12.41
C GLN A 143 14.66 -6.88 -12.06
N LEU A 144 14.03 -6.68 -10.91
CA LEU A 144 13.70 -5.37 -10.36
C LEU A 144 14.37 -5.28 -9.01
N CYS A 145 15.15 -4.23 -8.74
CA CYS A 145 15.94 -4.06 -7.52
C CYS A 145 15.68 -2.74 -6.77
N CYS A 146 14.83 -1.88 -7.32
CA CYS A 146 14.55 -0.57 -6.74
C CYS A 146 13.34 -0.60 -5.81
N SER A 147 13.39 0.24 -4.79
CA SER A 147 12.22 0.68 -4.01
C SER A 147 11.71 2.00 -4.54
N GLY A 148 10.41 2.25 -4.43
CA GLY A 148 9.81 3.53 -4.74
C GLY A 148 8.33 3.43 -5.12
N ARG A 149 7.77 4.59 -5.44
CA ARG A 149 6.40 4.73 -5.95
C ARG A 149 6.42 5.01 -7.44
N TYR A 150 5.63 4.24 -8.17
CA TYR A 150 5.50 4.29 -9.63
C TYR A 150 4.03 4.48 -9.99
N PHE A 151 3.76 5.07 -11.15
CA PHE A 151 2.40 5.39 -11.58
C PHE A 151 2.18 4.92 -13.01
N VAL A 152 1.15 4.11 -13.21
CA VAL A 152 0.56 3.87 -14.54
C VAL A 152 -0.73 4.69 -14.60
N ASP A 153 -0.56 6.00 -14.65
CA ASP A 153 -1.65 6.95 -14.57
C ASP A 153 -2.28 7.15 -15.96
N LEU A 154 -3.43 6.54 -16.18
CA LEU A 154 -4.13 6.60 -17.47
C LEU A 154 -4.54 8.04 -17.85
N ASP A 155 -4.86 8.89 -16.87
CA ASP A 155 -5.24 10.28 -17.14
C ASP A 155 -4.02 11.10 -17.61
N GLN A 156 -2.80 10.72 -17.20
CA GLN A 156 -1.56 11.31 -17.70
C GLN A 156 -1.10 10.69 -19.03
N LEU A 157 -1.30 9.39 -19.22
CA LEU A 157 -0.89 8.68 -20.42
C LEU A 157 -1.80 8.97 -21.61
N ILE A 158 -3.09 9.24 -21.35
CA ILE A 158 -4.12 9.54 -22.35
C ILE A 158 -4.83 10.81 -21.90
N SER A 159 -4.25 11.96 -22.25
CA SER A 159 -4.77 13.29 -21.91
C SER A 159 -5.22 14.06 -23.15
N ASP A 160 -6.26 14.88 -23.01
CA ASP A 160 -6.65 15.92 -23.98
C ASP A 160 -5.76 17.19 -23.87
#